data_AF-A0A6M0BL67-F1
#
_entry.id   AF-A0A6M0BL67-F1
#
_cell.length_a   1.000
_cell.length_b   1.000
_cell.length_c   1.000
_cell.angle_alpha   90.00
_cell.angle_beta   90.00
_cell.angle_gamma   90.00
#
_symmetry.space_group_name_H-M   'P 1'
#
loop_
_entity.id
_entity.type
_entity.pdbx_description
1 polymer ?
#
loop_
_entity_poly.entity_id
_entity_poly.type
_entity_poly.pdbx_seq_one_letter_code
_entity_poly.pdbx_strand_id
1 'polypeptide(L)'
;MNPYTILNQTQCQRVSDGVILPLLSGCESATRQLVLVWPQLGDFDSLEYAWWLQREAKRLQGEGIVIRAVGIGNRDSGKRFCNYTGFPGDWLFVSANAQLHHQLNLYPGLSLKLPGLSITLNAYLNLLLMCAGIGSPGTLAEVFRGYWGDSQAPQLLDDEEVVRGIPLPPIKGSFFRLAGGKGFQRPFELATLRLRNMTEVL
;
A
#
# COMPACT_ATOMS: atom_id res chain seq x y z
N MET A 1 -17.75 -8.00 -18.76
CA MET A 1 -16.54 -7.91 -19.61
C MET A 1 -15.43 -8.68 -18.91
N ASN A 2 -14.56 -9.40 -19.62
CA ASN A 2 -13.48 -10.17 -18.99
C ASN A 2 -12.43 -9.22 -18.37
N PRO A 3 -11.90 -9.48 -17.15
CA PRO A 3 -10.86 -8.67 -16.53
C PRO A 3 -9.67 -8.34 -17.44
N TYR A 4 -9.21 -9.28 -18.25
CA TYR A 4 -8.12 -9.05 -19.20
C TYR A 4 -8.44 -7.95 -20.21
N THR A 5 -9.66 -7.96 -20.77
CA THR A 5 -10.10 -6.93 -21.72
C THR A 5 -10.13 -5.54 -21.07
N ILE A 6 -10.60 -5.46 -19.82
CA ILE A 6 -10.61 -4.21 -19.05
C ILE A 6 -9.19 -3.71 -18.86
N LEU A 7 -8.27 -4.56 -18.39
CA LEU A 7 -6.86 -4.19 -18.17
C LEU A 7 -6.16 -3.75 -19.46
N ASN A 8 -6.41 -4.45 -20.56
CA ASN A 8 -5.81 -4.14 -21.86
C ASN A 8 -6.31 -2.81 -22.47
N GLN A 9 -7.54 -2.42 -22.18
CA GLN A 9 -8.14 -1.16 -22.64
C GLN A 9 -7.90 0.01 -21.68
N THR A 10 -7.48 -0.29 -20.45
CA THR A 10 -7.26 0.73 -19.42
C THR A 10 -6.04 1.57 -19.76
N GLN A 11 -6.21 2.89 -19.74
CA GLN A 11 -5.13 3.86 -19.81
C GLN A 11 -4.97 4.53 -18.45
N CYS A 12 -3.73 4.61 -17.96
CA CYS A 12 -3.41 5.25 -16.70
C CYS A 12 -2.14 6.08 -16.84
N GLN A 13 -1.97 7.02 -15.91
CA GLN A 13 -0.75 7.82 -15.84
C GLN A 13 0.37 7.01 -15.19
N ARG A 14 1.49 6.82 -15.89
CA ARG A 14 2.69 6.19 -15.33
C ARG A 14 3.44 7.15 -14.42
N VAL A 15 3.97 6.65 -13.31
CA VAL A 15 4.59 7.50 -12.29
C VAL A 15 5.93 8.08 -12.76
N SER A 16 6.78 7.27 -13.40
CA SER A 16 8.13 7.67 -13.80
C SER A 16 8.15 8.93 -14.66
N ASP A 17 7.41 8.94 -15.77
CA ASP A 17 7.43 10.02 -16.76
C ASP A 17 6.14 10.85 -16.82
N GLY A 18 5.04 10.37 -16.22
CA GLY A 18 3.76 11.07 -16.22
C GLY A 18 2.95 10.89 -17.52
N VAL A 19 3.41 10.04 -18.44
CA VAL A 19 2.70 9.75 -19.68
C VAL A 19 1.46 8.91 -19.38
N ILE A 20 0.36 9.21 -20.07
CA ILE A 20 -0.86 8.40 -20.05
C ILE A 20 -0.76 7.40 -21.20
N LEU A 21 -0.75 6.11 -20.89
CA LEU A 21 -0.61 5.04 -21.87
C LEU A 21 -1.40 3.80 -21.41
N PRO A 22 -1.65 2.82 -22.32
CA PRO A 22 -2.26 1.56 -21.95
C PRO A 22 -1.45 0.85 -20.86
N LEU A 23 -2.15 0.29 -19.86
CA LEU A 23 -1.54 -0.36 -18.69
C LEU A 23 -0.56 -1.48 -19.09
N LEU A 24 -0.88 -2.21 -20.16
CA LEU A 24 -0.10 -3.35 -20.64
C LEU A 24 0.90 -2.97 -21.75
N SER A 25 1.13 -1.68 -21.99
CA SER A 25 2.13 -1.23 -22.96
C SER A 25 3.55 -1.63 -22.53
N GLY A 26 4.36 -2.07 -23.50
CA GLY A 26 5.73 -2.53 -23.24
C GLY A 26 5.80 -3.90 -22.55
N CYS A 27 4.71 -4.68 -22.60
CA CYS A 27 4.62 -6.03 -22.06
C CYS A 27 4.50 -7.10 -23.16
N GLU A 28 4.67 -6.74 -24.43
CA GLU A 28 4.39 -7.59 -25.59
C GLU A 28 5.36 -8.78 -25.68
N SER A 29 6.60 -8.61 -25.21
CA SER A 29 7.62 -9.65 -25.16
C SER A 29 7.61 -10.47 -23.86
N ALA A 30 6.72 -10.16 -22.91
CA ALA A 30 6.67 -10.84 -21.62
C ALA A 30 6.06 -12.24 -21.78
N THR A 31 6.63 -13.25 -21.12
CA THR A 31 6.03 -14.58 -21.06
C THR A 31 4.75 -14.56 -20.23
N ARG A 32 4.75 -13.79 -19.14
CA ARG A 32 3.60 -13.61 -18.25
C ARG A 32 3.55 -12.17 -17.75
N GLN A 33 2.34 -11.70 -17.46
CA GLN A 33 2.10 -10.37 -16.92
C GLN A 33 1.47 -10.50 -15.54
N LEU A 34 2.10 -9.90 -14.53
CA LEU A 34 1.55 -9.75 -13.20
C LEU A 34 1.01 -8.33 -13.07
N VAL A 35 -0.31 -8.21 -13.00
CA VAL A 35 -1.00 -6.92 -12.85
C VAL A 35 -1.60 -6.83 -11.46
N LEU A 36 -1.19 -5.83 -10.70
CA LEU A 36 -1.67 -5.54 -9.36
C LEU A 36 -2.61 -4.34 -9.42
N VAL A 37 -3.79 -4.48 -8.81
CA VAL A 37 -4.76 -3.39 -8.68
C VAL A 37 -4.88 -3.08 -7.21
N TRP A 38 -4.09 -2.10 -6.76
CA TRP A 38 -3.97 -1.71 -5.36
C TRP A 38 -5.02 -0.66 -5.00
N PRO A 39 -5.47 -0.60 -3.73
CA PRO A 39 -6.33 0.46 -3.23
C PRO A 39 -5.57 1.81 -3.19
N GLN A 40 -5.90 2.70 -2.26
CA GLN A 40 -5.18 3.95 -2.08
C GLN A 40 -3.68 3.70 -1.89
N LEU A 41 -2.84 4.43 -2.62
CA LEU A 41 -1.40 4.43 -2.38
C LEU A 41 -1.14 4.89 -0.95
N GLY A 42 -0.44 4.07 -0.17
CA GLY A 42 -0.20 4.31 1.26
C GLY A 42 -1.01 3.40 2.18
N ASP A 43 -1.93 2.61 1.64
CA ASP A 43 -2.53 1.50 2.39
C ASP A 43 -1.49 0.40 2.68
N PHE A 44 -1.69 -0.36 3.76
CA PHE A 44 -0.74 -1.37 4.25
C PHE A 44 -0.43 -2.42 3.19
N ASP A 45 -1.47 -2.94 2.54
CA ASP A 45 -1.31 -3.95 1.50
C ASP A 45 -0.45 -3.43 0.36
N SER A 46 -0.71 -2.21 -0.13
CA SER A 46 0.05 -1.63 -1.24
C SER A 46 1.55 -1.54 -0.93
N LEU A 47 1.90 -1.14 0.29
CA LEU A 47 3.28 -1.00 0.76
C LEU A 47 3.97 -2.35 0.94
N GLU A 48 3.31 -3.30 1.58
CA GLU A 48 3.85 -4.64 1.77
C GLU A 48 4.08 -5.32 0.41
N TYR A 49 3.08 -5.32 -0.49
CA TYR A 49 3.22 -5.87 -1.84
C TYR A 49 4.39 -5.22 -2.60
N ALA A 50 4.53 -3.90 -2.52
CA ALA A 50 5.63 -3.19 -3.18
C ALA A 50 7.00 -3.64 -2.69
N TRP A 51 7.22 -3.77 -1.38
CA TRP A 51 8.49 -4.24 -0.82
C TRP A 51 8.81 -5.68 -1.21
N TRP A 52 7.83 -6.59 -1.12
CA TRP A 52 8.04 -7.99 -1.50
C TRP A 52 8.34 -8.15 -2.99
N LEU A 53 7.61 -7.44 -3.85
CA LEU A 53 7.84 -7.49 -5.30
C LEU A 53 9.16 -6.84 -5.70
N GLN A 54 9.55 -5.74 -5.05
CA GLN A 54 10.85 -5.11 -5.26
C GLN A 54 11.98 -6.08 -4.90
N ARG A 55 11.84 -6.81 -3.78
CA ARG A 55 12.85 -7.78 -3.32
C ARG A 55 13.00 -8.96 -4.28
N GLU A 56 11.89 -9.43 -4.83
CA GLU A 56 11.85 -10.57 -5.76
C GLU A 56 12.00 -10.18 -7.25
N ALA A 57 12.16 -8.88 -7.54
CA ALA A 57 12.13 -8.31 -8.89
C ALA A 57 13.05 -9.04 -9.88
N LYS A 58 14.32 -9.27 -9.51
CA LYS A 58 15.31 -9.92 -10.38
C LYS A 58 14.92 -11.35 -10.74
N ARG A 59 14.37 -12.10 -9.77
CA ARG A 59 13.91 -13.47 -9.98
C ARG A 59 12.72 -13.49 -10.94
N LEU A 60 11.71 -12.65 -10.69
CA LEU A 60 10.51 -12.55 -11.51
C LEU A 60 10.83 -12.15 -12.96
N GLN A 61 11.74 -11.19 -13.16
CA GLN A 61 12.21 -10.79 -14.49
C GLN A 61 12.98 -11.91 -15.19
N GLY A 62 13.83 -12.65 -14.47
CA GLY A 62 14.54 -13.81 -15.00
C GLY A 62 13.60 -14.93 -15.47
N GLU A 63 12.40 -15.01 -14.89
CA GLU A 63 11.31 -15.91 -15.30
C GLU A 63 10.43 -15.32 -16.44
N GLY A 64 10.78 -14.16 -16.98
CA GLY A 64 10.03 -13.50 -18.04
C GLY A 64 8.71 -12.88 -17.59
N ILE A 65 8.55 -12.61 -16.29
CA ILE A 65 7.35 -11.99 -15.71
C ILE A 65 7.53 -10.47 -15.67
N VAL A 66 6.63 -9.75 -16.32
CA VAL A 66 6.56 -8.28 -16.23
C VAL A 66 5.53 -7.86 -15.18
N ILE A 67 5.90 -6.89 -14.36
CA ILE A 67 5.06 -6.37 -13.26
C ILE A 67 4.46 -5.03 -13.69
N ARG A 68 3.15 -4.86 -13.41
CA ARG A 68 2.41 -3.60 -13.51
C ARG A 68 1.56 -3.44 -12.26
N ALA A 69 1.55 -2.25 -11.67
CA ALA A 69 0.69 -1.92 -10.55
C ALA A 69 -0.13 -0.67 -10.87
N VAL A 70 -1.40 -0.65 -10.47
CA VAL A 70 -2.27 0.54 -10.51
C VAL A 70 -2.75 0.82 -9.10
N GLY A 71 -2.41 1.98 -8.55
CA GLY A 71 -2.91 2.44 -7.25
C GLY A 71 -3.86 3.62 -7.37
N ILE A 72 -4.75 3.79 -6.39
CA ILE A 72 -5.60 4.98 -6.30
C ILE A 72 -4.76 6.13 -5.73
N GLY A 73 -4.71 7.26 -6.45
CA GLY A 73 -3.89 8.41 -6.07
C GLY A 73 -3.54 9.29 -7.26
N ASN A 74 -2.53 10.15 -7.07
CA ASN A 74 -2.01 11.02 -8.13
C ASN A 74 -0.51 10.77 -8.33
N ARG A 75 0.08 11.43 -9.34
CA ARG A 75 1.50 11.20 -9.66
C ARG A 75 2.43 11.59 -8.52
N ASP A 76 2.10 12.62 -7.74
CA ASP A 76 2.97 13.06 -6.65
C ASP A 76 2.96 12.06 -5.49
N SER A 77 1.79 11.52 -5.11
CA SER A 77 1.71 10.41 -4.15
C SER A 77 2.39 9.15 -4.70
N GLY A 78 2.27 8.90 -6.01
CA GLY A 78 3.00 7.82 -6.70
C GLY A 78 4.52 7.95 -6.61
N LYS A 79 5.06 9.17 -6.81
CA LYS A 79 6.50 9.42 -6.66
C LYS A 79 6.96 9.22 -5.22
N ARG A 80 6.21 9.73 -4.24
CA ARG A 80 6.49 9.50 -2.80
C ARG A 80 6.50 8.02 -2.47
N PHE A 81 5.48 7.29 -2.92
CA PHE A 81 5.38 5.84 -2.76
C PHE A 81 6.60 5.12 -3.34
N CYS A 82 6.98 5.41 -4.59
CA CYS A 82 8.16 4.81 -5.22
C CYS A 82 9.46 5.15 -4.48
N ASN A 83 9.64 6.39 -4.05
CA ASN A 83 10.82 6.82 -3.30
C ASN A 83 10.91 6.12 -1.94
N TYR A 84 9.79 5.95 -1.24
CA TYR A 84 9.74 5.32 0.08
C TYR A 84 9.90 3.81 0.01
N THR A 85 9.29 3.16 -0.98
CA THR A 85 9.29 1.69 -1.10
C THR A 85 10.44 1.13 -1.93
N GLY A 86 11.08 1.97 -2.76
CA GLY A 86 11.98 1.52 -3.81
C GLY A 86 11.26 0.84 -4.99
N PHE A 87 9.93 0.84 -5.04
CA PHE A 87 9.17 0.25 -6.14
C PHE A 87 9.40 1.04 -7.43
N PRO A 88 9.73 0.39 -8.57
CA PRO A 88 10.05 1.12 -9.80
C PRO A 88 8.88 1.95 -10.33
N GLY A 89 9.11 3.25 -10.53
CA GLY A 89 8.10 4.16 -11.07
C GLY A 89 7.63 3.82 -12.49
N ASP A 90 8.42 3.05 -13.24
CA ASP A 90 8.03 2.53 -14.56
C ASP A 90 6.97 1.42 -14.49
N TRP A 91 6.83 0.78 -13.33
CA TRP A 91 5.85 -0.28 -13.10
C TRP A 91 4.58 0.24 -12.45
N LEU A 92 4.63 1.43 -11.86
CA LEU A 92 3.51 2.02 -11.13
C LEU A 92 2.74 3.01 -12.00
N PHE A 93 1.42 2.79 -12.02
CA PHE A 93 0.43 3.65 -12.63
C PHE A 93 -0.53 4.16 -11.54
N VAL A 94 -1.13 5.32 -11.78
CA VAL A 94 -2.07 5.93 -10.84
C VAL A 94 -3.43 6.19 -11.48
N SER A 95 -4.49 5.99 -10.68
CA SER A 95 -5.87 6.30 -11.03
C SER A 95 -6.48 7.22 -9.98
N ALA A 96 -6.85 8.44 -10.36
CA ALA A 96 -7.33 9.44 -9.40
C ALA A 96 -8.76 9.15 -8.87
N ASN A 97 -9.55 8.38 -9.61
CA ASN A 97 -10.98 8.17 -9.38
C ASN A 97 -11.37 6.70 -9.22
N ALA A 98 -10.40 5.80 -9.02
CA ALA A 98 -10.62 4.35 -8.90
C ALA A 98 -11.43 3.74 -10.07
N GLN A 99 -11.34 4.33 -11.27
CA GLN A 99 -12.14 3.89 -12.42
C GLN A 99 -11.88 2.42 -12.77
N LEU A 100 -10.61 1.98 -12.71
CA LEU A 100 -10.26 0.59 -12.97
C LEU A 100 -10.91 -0.35 -11.94
N HIS A 101 -10.88 0.01 -10.66
CA HIS A 101 -11.49 -0.76 -9.57
C HIS A 101 -12.99 -0.95 -9.79
N HIS A 102 -13.68 0.12 -10.19
CA HIS A 102 -15.11 0.07 -10.51
C HIS A 102 -15.39 -0.80 -11.75
N GLN A 103 -14.58 -0.69 -12.81
CA GLN A 103 -14.75 -1.52 -14.00
C GLN A 103 -14.54 -3.01 -13.73
N LEU A 104 -13.58 -3.33 -12.85
CA LEU A 104 -13.32 -4.69 -12.38
C LEU A 104 -14.33 -5.18 -11.32
N ASN A 105 -15.29 -4.33 -10.91
CA ASN A 105 -16.26 -4.62 -9.87
C ASN A 105 -15.62 -5.07 -8.54
N LEU A 106 -14.50 -4.42 -8.17
CA LEU A 106 -13.82 -4.66 -6.90
C LEU A 106 -14.61 -4.05 -5.74
N TYR A 107 -14.40 -4.58 -4.53
CA TYR A 107 -15.02 -4.06 -3.31
C TYR A 107 -14.66 -2.58 -3.12
N PRO A 108 -15.64 -1.66 -2.98
CA PRO A 108 -15.38 -0.22 -2.93
C PRO A 108 -14.84 0.28 -1.59
N GLY A 109 -14.77 -0.56 -0.55
CA GLY A 109 -14.34 -0.15 0.78
C GLY A 109 -15.37 0.68 1.54
N LEU A 110 -14.92 1.30 2.63
CA LEU A 110 -15.70 2.22 3.44
C LEU A 110 -15.87 3.55 2.72
N SER A 111 -17.12 4.03 2.62
CA SER A 111 -17.49 5.24 1.88
C SER A 111 -18.28 6.22 2.73
N LEU A 112 -17.84 6.45 3.96
CA LEU A 112 -18.47 7.45 4.84
C LEU A 112 -18.19 8.84 4.27
N LYS A 113 -19.27 9.61 4.07
CA LYS A 113 -19.22 11.01 3.67
C LYS A 113 -19.65 11.84 4.86
N LEU A 114 -18.67 12.41 5.58
CA LEU A 114 -18.96 13.34 6.65
C LEU A 114 -19.21 14.73 6.05
N PRO A 115 -20.41 15.33 6.28
CA PRO A 115 -20.71 16.66 5.77
C PRO A 115 -19.74 17.68 6.36
N GLY A 116 -19.21 18.57 5.52
CA GLY A 116 -18.27 19.63 5.92
C GLY A 116 -16.78 19.28 5.81
N LEU A 117 -16.41 18.01 5.53
CA LEU A 117 -15.02 17.64 5.25
C LEU A 117 -14.73 17.65 3.74
N SER A 118 -13.48 17.98 3.37
CA SER A 118 -13.03 17.90 1.97
C SER A 118 -13.02 16.44 1.48
N ILE A 119 -13.02 16.24 0.15
CA ILE A 119 -12.97 14.90 -0.46
C ILE A 119 -11.72 14.14 0.00
N THR A 120 -10.56 14.82 0.00
CA THR A 120 -9.28 14.25 0.43
C THR A 120 -9.31 13.85 1.90
N LEU A 121 -9.89 14.68 2.77
CA LEU A 121 -9.97 14.38 4.20
C LEU A 121 -10.96 13.24 4.49
N ASN A 122 -12.08 13.16 3.77
CA ASN A 122 -12.98 12.01 3.83
C ASN A 122 -12.29 10.72 3.37
N ALA A 123 -11.50 10.77 2.29
CA ALA A 123 -10.75 9.61 1.81
C ALA A 123 -9.71 9.14 2.84
N TYR A 124 -8.97 10.09 3.43
CA TYR A 124 -8.02 9.80 4.51
C TYR A 124 -8.70 9.21 5.74
N LEU A 125 -9.84 9.76 6.15
CA LEU A 125 -10.61 9.26 7.30
C LEU A 125 -11.16 7.85 7.03
N ASN A 126 -11.72 7.60 5.84
CA ASN A 126 -12.17 6.26 5.46
C ASN A 126 -11.02 5.25 5.48
N LEU A 127 -9.85 5.63 4.96
CA LEU A 127 -8.65 4.79 5.01
C LEU A 127 -8.24 4.50 6.46
N LEU A 128 -8.15 5.51 7.33
CA LEU A 128 -7.84 5.31 8.76
C LEU A 128 -8.82 4.37 9.46
N LEU A 129 -10.13 4.53 9.20
CA LEU A 129 -11.16 3.66 9.78
C LEU A 129 -11.04 2.22 9.25
N MET A 130 -10.75 2.05 7.95
CA MET A 130 -10.48 0.74 7.36
C MET A 130 -9.21 0.10 7.94
N CYS A 131 -8.15 0.86 8.16
CA CYS A 131 -6.94 0.41 8.87
C CYS A 131 -7.22 0.04 10.33
N ALA A 132 -8.26 0.61 10.95
CA ALA A 132 -8.79 0.19 12.25
C ALA A 132 -9.76 -1.01 12.15
N GLY A 133 -9.95 -1.57 10.95
CA GLY A 133 -10.79 -2.74 10.67
C GLY A 133 -12.27 -2.43 10.42
N ILE A 134 -12.67 -1.16 10.37
CA ILE A 134 -14.05 -0.74 10.10
C ILE A 134 -14.31 -0.82 8.59
N GLY A 135 -15.31 -1.59 8.18
CA GLY A 135 -15.61 -1.77 6.75
C GLY A 135 -14.57 -2.64 6.02
N SER A 136 -13.81 -3.45 6.74
CA SER A 136 -12.84 -4.39 6.17
C SER A 136 -13.05 -5.81 6.73
N PRO A 137 -13.94 -6.61 6.13
CA PRO A 137 -14.32 -7.94 6.64
C PRO A 137 -13.10 -8.85 6.86
N GLY A 138 -13.00 -9.44 8.06
CA GLY A 138 -11.93 -10.37 8.42
C GLY A 138 -10.62 -9.73 8.88
N THR A 139 -10.50 -8.40 8.88
CA THR A 139 -9.23 -7.72 9.25
C THR A 139 -9.10 -7.32 10.71
N LEU A 140 -10.21 -7.27 11.46
CA LEU A 140 -10.21 -6.86 12.87
C LEU A 140 -9.23 -7.69 13.73
N ALA A 141 -9.13 -9.00 13.47
CA ALA A 141 -8.18 -9.86 14.16
C ALA A 141 -6.73 -9.40 13.94
N GLU A 142 -6.36 -9.06 12.71
CA GLU A 142 -5.03 -8.53 12.38
C GLU A 142 -4.77 -7.14 12.95
N VAL A 143 -5.82 -6.31 13.02
CA VAL A 143 -5.75 -5.01 13.69
C VAL A 143 -5.45 -5.20 15.18
N PHE A 144 -6.22 -6.06 15.86
CA PHE A 144 -6.00 -6.38 17.28
C PHE A 144 -4.62 -7.01 17.51
N ARG A 145 -4.16 -7.91 16.64
CA ARG A 145 -2.81 -8.48 16.70
C ARG A 145 -1.73 -7.39 16.62
N GLY A 146 -1.94 -6.36 15.80
CA GLY A 146 -1.03 -5.22 15.73
C GLY A 146 -0.97 -4.37 17.01
N TYR A 147 -2.07 -4.26 17.74
CA TYR A 147 -2.13 -3.54 19.02
C TYR A 147 -1.62 -4.39 20.19
N TRP A 148 -1.95 -5.68 20.21
CA TRP A 148 -1.63 -6.59 21.33
C TRP A 148 -0.24 -7.23 21.22
N GLY A 149 0.35 -7.26 20.02
CA GLY A 149 1.57 -8.00 19.75
C GLY A 149 1.30 -9.48 19.43
N ASP A 150 2.36 -10.17 19.02
CA ASP A 150 2.31 -11.58 18.61
C ASP A 150 3.62 -12.26 19.00
N SER A 151 3.53 -13.21 19.93
CA SER A 151 4.68 -13.93 20.48
C SER A 151 5.29 -14.95 19.51
N GLN A 152 4.58 -15.30 18.43
CA GLN A 152 5.06 -16.20 17.39
C GLN A 152 5.66 -15.44 16.20
N ALA A 153 5.43 -14.13 16.12
CA ALA A 153 5.97 -13.28 15.08
C ALA A 153 7.31 -12.65 15.51
N PRO A 154 8.25 -12.43 14.56
CA PRO A 154 9.51 -11.76 14.87
C PRO A 154 9.30 -10.29 15.25
N GLN A 155 10.25 -9.75 15.99
CA GLN A 155 10.31 -8.32 16.31
C GLN A 155 10.46 -7.50 15.02
N LEU A 156 9.74 -6.37 14.93
CA LEU A 156 9.66 -5.58 13.69
C LEU A 156 10.54 -4.32 13.70
N LEU A 157 10.78 -3.72 14.88
CA LEU A 157 11.64 -2.55 15.07
C LEU A 157 12.84 -2.93 15.92
N ASP A 158 14.03 -2.55 15.51
CA ASP A 158 15.20 -2.69 16.38
C ASP A 158 15.12 -1.74 17.57
N ASP A 159 15.75 -2.10 18.70
CA ASP A 159 15.72 -1.28 19.91
C ASP A 159 16.32 0.12 19.69
N GLU A 160 17.27 0.24 18.76
CA GLU A 160 17.93 1.50 18.41
C GLU A 160 17.24 2.26 17.26
N GLU A 161 16.30 1.61 16.56
CA GLU A 161 15.55 2.28 15.48
C GLU A 161 14.66 3.38 16.06
N VAL A 162 14.61 4.54 15.40
CA VAL A 162 13.71 5.62 15.77
C VAL A 162 12.65 5.77 14.69
N VAL A 163 11.42 5.41 15.04
CA VAL A 163 10.25 5.65 14.20
C VAL A 163 9.93 7.14 14.23
N ARG A 164 9.93 7.75 13.04
CA ARG A 164 9.52 9.14 12.81
C ARG A 164 8.34 9.13 11.85
N GLY A 165 7.33 9.96 12.09
CA GLY A 165 6.17 10.12 11.21
C GLY A 165 5.06 10.90 11.90
N ILE A 166 4.51 11.92 11.25
CA ILE A 166 3.40 12.74 11.79
C ILE A 166 2.14 11.86 11.83
N PRO A 167 1.36 11.78 12.92
CA PRO A 167 1.34 12.68 14.08
C PRO A 167 2.16 12.19 15.28
N LEU A 168 2.90 11.10 15.15
CA LEU A 168 3.65 10.52 16.26
C LEU A 168 4.93 11.34 16.52
N PRO A 169 5.26 11.64 17.79
CA PRO A 169 6.60 12.09 18.13
C PRO A 169 7.63 11.00 17.77
N PRO A 170 8.92 11.33 17.63
CA PRO A 170 9.94 10.30 17.42
C PRO A 170 9.93 9.27 18.56
N ILE A 171 9.61 8.01 18.23
CA ILE A 171 9.55 6.90 19.19
C ILE A 171 10.71 5.95 18.91
N LYS A 172 11.57 5.73 19.90
CA LYS A 172 12.65 4.74 19.83
C LYS A 172 12.08 3.34 20.03
N GLY A 173 12.54 2.34 19.26
CA GLY A 173 12.07 0.97 19.31
C GLY A 173 12.18 0.34 20.71
N SER A 174 13.16 0.77 21.51
CA SER A 174 13.29 0.38 22.92
C SER A 174 12.09 0.76 23.80
N PHE A 175 11.25 1.71 23.38
CA PHE A 175 10.03 2.09 24.11
C PHE A 175 9.02 0.93 24.17
N PHE A 176 8.88 0.18 23.08
CA PHE A 176 7.96 -0.97 23.00
C PHE A 176 8.37 -2.12 23.93
N ARG A 177 9.63 -2.15 24.40
CA ARG A 177 10.09 -3.11 25.41
C ARG A 177 9.30 -3.00 26.72
N LEU A 178 8.86 -1.79 27.07
CA LEU A 178 8.07 -1.57 28.28
C LEU A 178 6.69 -2.24 28.20
N ALA A 179 6.17 -2.45 27.00
CA ALA A 179 4.87 -3.06 26.77
C ALA A 179 4.93 -4.58 26.60
N GLY A 180 6.04 -5.14 26.11
CA GLY A 180 6.10 -6.58 25.78
C GLY A 180 7.44 -7.30 25.94
N GLY A 181 8.56 -6.64 26.26
CA GLY A 181 9.87 -7.31 26.31
C GLY A 181 10.60 -7.32 24.96
N LYS A 182 11.23 -8.44 24.56
CA LYS A 182 12.09 -8.54 23.35
C LYS A 182 11.90 -9.88 22.62
N GLY A 183 12.28 -9.91 21.34
CA GLY A 183 12.42 -11.14 20.56
C GLY A 183 11.15 -11.63 19.87
N PHE A 184 10.08 -10.82 19.91
CA PHE A 184 8.83 -11.08 19.22
C PHE A 184 8.16 -9.75 18.82
N GLN A 185 7.06 -9.80 18.05
CA GLN A 185 6.30 -8.61 17.70
C GLN A 185 5.65 -8.00 18.95
N ARG A 186 6.16 -6.86 19.42
CA ARG A 186 5.72 -6.21 20.65
C ARG A 186 4.37 -5.51 20.46
N PRO A 187 3.59 -5.29 21.54
CA PRO A 187 2.36 -4.50 21.48
C PRO A 187 2.61 -3.13 20.84
N PHE A 188 1.66 -2.65 20.02
CA PHE A 188 1.71 -1.38 19.26
C PHE A 188 2.82 -1.25 18.20
N GLU A 189 3.76 -2.18 18.11
CA GLU A 189 4.91 -2.10 17.19
C GLU A 189 4.45 -2.11 15.72
N LEU A 190 3.63 -3.10 15.36
CA LEU A 190 3.07 -3.24 14.01
C LEU A 190 2.14 -2.06 13.68
N ALA A 191 1.31 -1.62 14.62
CA ALA A 191 0.41 -0.47 14.41
C ALA A 191 1.19 0.84 14.17
N THR A 192 2.30 1.06 14.89
CA THR A 192 3.16 2.23 14.74
C THR A 192 3.85 2.24 13.37
N LEU A 193 4.41 1.10 12.95
CA LEU A 193 5.01 0.93 11.64
C LEU A 193 4.01 1.21 10.52
N ARG A 194 2.83 0.63 10.64
CA ARG A 194 1.70 0.81 9.73
C ARG A 194 1.29 2.29 9.62
N LEU A 195 1.17 3.01 10.73
CA LEU A 195 0.85 4.44 10.70
C LEU A 195 1.95 5.26 10.02
N ARG A 196 3.23 5.03 10.36
CA ARG A 196 4.38 5.67 9.69
C ARG A 196 4.29 5.50 8.18
N ASN A 197 4.09 4.26 7.75
CA ASN A 197 3.99 3.85 6.36
C ASN A 197 2.93 4.61 5.58
N MET A 198 1.74 4.82 6.15
CA MET A 198 0.68 5.63 5.53
C MET A 198 1.10 7.09 5.35
N THR A 199 1.72 7.66 6.39
CA THR A 199 2.01 9.11 6.47
C THR A 199 3.12 9.56 5.55
N GLU A 200 4.02 8.66 5.16
CA GLU A 200 5.10 8.94 4.21
C GLU A 200 4.60 9.01 2.75
N VAL A 201 3.45 8.38 2.45
CA VAL A 201 2.94 8.25 1.08
C VAL A 201 1.85 9.26 0.74
N LEU A 202 0.90 9.45 1.66
CA LEU A 202 -0.28 10.28 1.45
C LEU A 202 0.06 11.78 1.35
#